data_AF-A0A0G1DES5-F1
#
_entry.id   AF-A0A0G1DES5-F1
#
_cell.length_a   1.000
_cell.length_b   1.000
_cell.length_c   1.000
_cell.angle_alpha   90.00
_cell.angle_beta   90.00
_cell.angle_gamma   90.00
#
_symmetry.space_group_name_H-M   'P 1'
#
loop_
_entity.id
_entity.type
_entity.pdbx_description
1 polymer ?
#
loop_
_entity_poly.entity_id
_entity_poly.type
_entity_poly.pdbx_seq_one_letter_code
_entity_poly.pdbx_strand_id
1 'polypeptide(L)'
;MNKKPFILLLILTVLTCIGIILTYTIKKPIPTNPVTQNKVETPKIIVDYPKPNDIVTSPLIVKGRARGTWFFEGDFPVTLYYGVGEDFVDTYATAKTEWMTEDSGSSD
;
A
#
# COMPACT_ATOMS: atom_id res chain seq x y z
N MET A 1 45.45 -29.07 -34.73
CA MET A 1 45.57 -28.23 -33.52
C MET A 1 44.42 -28.57 -32.58
N ASN A 2 44.71 -29.17 -31.43
CA ASN A 2 43.69 -29.71 -30.53
C ASN A 2 42.96 -28.57 -29.83
N LYS A 3 41.67 -28.36 -30.12
CA LYS A 3 40.87 -27.27 -29.55
C LYS A 3 40.43 -27.50 -28.10
N LYS A 4 40.58 -28.74 -27.60
CA LYS A 4 40.23 -29.17 -26.23
C LYS A 4 40.86 -28.29 -25.11
N PRO A 5 42.16 -27.96 -25.12
CA PRO A 5 42.75 -27.05 -24.13
C PRO A 5 42.14 -25.64 -24.17
N PHE A 6 41.77 -25.14 -25.35
CA PHE A 6 41.13 -23.83 -25.48
C PHE A 6 39.69 -23.81 -24.94
N ILE A 7 38.94 -24.90 -25.16
CA ILE A 7 37.60 -25.09 -24.59
C ILE A 7 37.67 -25.20 -23.07
N LEU A 8 38.66 -25.90 -22.52
CA LEU A 8 38.86 -26.01 -21.08
C LEU A 8 39.18 -24.64 -20.44
N LEU A 9 40.01 -23.84 -21.10
CA LEU A 9 40.33 -22.47 -20.66
C LEU A 9 39.06 -21.59 -20.65
N LEU A 10 38.23 -21.67 -21.69
CA LEU A 10 36.98 -20.91 -21.79
C LEU A 10 35.97 -21.29 -20.68
N ILE A 11 35.86 -22.57 -20.36
CA ILE A 11 34.96 -23.02 -19.29
C ILE A 11 35.44 -22.52 -17.94
N LEU A 12 36.76 -22.55 -17.69
CA LEU A 12 37.34 -22.08 -16.44
C LEU A 12 37.13 -20.57 -16.23
N THR A 13 37.26 -19.76 -17.30
CA THR A 13 37.02 -18.31 -17.23
C THR A 13 35.55 -17.98 -17.00
N VAL A 14 34.64 -18.72 -17.64
CA VAL A 14 33.19 -18.55 -17.43
C VAL A 14 32.80 -18.91 -15.99
N LEU A 15 33.34 -20.01 -15.44
CA LEU A 15 33.07 -20.42 -14.06
C LEU A 15 33.59 -19.38 -13.04
N THR A 16 34.75 -18.77 -13.29
CA THR A 16 35.27 -17.71 -12.43
C THR A 16 34.42 -16.44 -12.50
N CYS A 17 34.00 -16.01 -13.69
CA CYS A 17 33.08 -14.88 -13.84
C CYS A 17 31.74 -15.12 -13.12
N ILE A 18 31.17 -16.32 -13.23
CA ILE A 18 29.92 -16.68 -12.54
C ILE A 18 30.09 -16.62 -11.02
N GLY A 19 31.19 -17.17 -10.47
CA GLY A 19 31.47 -17.10 -9.04
C GLY A 19 31.59 -15.66 -8.53
N ILE A 20 32.26 -14.78 -9.28
CA ILE A 20 32.38 -13.36 -8.96
C ILE A 20 31.00 -12.67 -8.99
N ILE A 21 30.17 -12.96 -10.00
CA ILE A 21 28.81 -12.41 -10.10
C ILE A 21 27.96 -12.86 -8.91
N LEU A 22 27.99 -14.15 -8.56
CA LEU A 22 27.23 -14.68 -7.42
C LEU A 22 27.68 -14.04 -6.10
N THR A 23 28.99 -13.93 -5.86
CA THR A 23 29.51 -13.27 -4.65
C THR A 23 29.14 -11.79 -4.57
N TYR A 24 29.06 -11.09 -5.72
CA TYR A 24 28.64 -9.69 -5.79
C TYR A 24 27.13 -9.52 -5.57
N THR A 25 26.29 -10.46 -6.02
CA THR A 25 24.83 -10.39 -5.80
C THR A 25 24.44 -10.58 -4.33
N ILE A 26 25.15 -11.43 -3.58
CA ILE A 26 24.85 -11.70 -2.17
C ILE A 26 25.39 -10.59 -1.25
N LYS A 27 26.48 -9.90 -1.63
CA LYS A 27 27.06 -8.80 -0.86
C LYS A 27 26.36 -7.45 -1.04
N LYS A 28 25.32 -7.35 -1.86
CA LYS A 28 24.54 -6.10 -1.92
C LYS A 28 23.93 -5.89 -0.53
N PRO A 29 24.32 -4.84 0.22
CA PRO A 29 23.56 -4.47 1.39
C PRO A 29 22.13 -4.27 0.88
N ILE A 30 21.16 -4.89 1.56
CA ILE A 30 19.75 -4.53 1.39
C ILE A 30 19.75 -3.01 1.30
N PRO A 31 19.17 -2.38 0.27
CA PRO A 31 19.04 -0.94 0.25
C PRO A 31 18.28 -0.59 1.52
N THR A 32 19.03 -0.22 2.55
CA THR A 32 18.52 0.40 3.75
C THR A 32 18.15 1.78 3.26
N ASN A 33 17.02 1.85 2.56
CA ASN A 33 16.14 2.98 2.74
C ASN A 33 16.15 3.18 4.25
N PRO A 34 16.52 4.39 4.75
CA PRO A 34 16.40 4.63 6.17
C PRO A 34 15.04 4.08 6.56
N VAL A 35 14.97 3.29 7.64
CA VAL A 35 13.69 3.01 8.25
C VAL A 35 13.17 4.39 8.59
N THR A 36 12.46 5.00 7.64
CA THR A 36 11.55 6.09 7.89
C THR A 36 10.74 5.48 8.99
N GLN A 37 10.96 5.96 10.22
CA GLN A 37 9.99 5.77 11.26
C GLN A 37 8.74 6.38 10.64
N ASN A 38 7.98 5.55 9.93
CA ASN A 38 6.68 5.88 9.42
C ASN A 38 5.94 6.12 10.72
N LYS A 39 5.90 7.40 11.14
CA LYS A 39 4.93 7.88 12.10
C LYS A 39 3.67 7.20 11.67
N VAL A 40 3.19 6.26 12.49
CA VAL A 40 1.98 5.52 12.19
C VAL A 40 0.91 6.59 12.14
N GLU A 41 0.63 7.08 10.94
CA GLU A 41 -0.33 8.14 10.76
C GLU A 41 -1.65 7.47 11.06
N THR A 42 -2.25 7.87 12.18
CA THR A 42 -3.58 7.41 12.54
C THR A 42 -4.50 7.70 11.35
N PRO A 43 -5.17 6.69 10.77
CA PRO A 43 -5.97 6.88 9.58
C PRO A 43 -7.03 7.94 9.87
N LYS A 44 -7.03 8.99 9.06
CA LYS A 44 -7.94 10.13 9.20
C LYS A 44 -9.36 9.78 8.79
N ILE A 45 -9.56 8.68 8.09
CA ILE A 45 -10.86 8.10 7.76
C ILE A 45 -10.89 6.67 8.28
N ILE A 46 -11.90 6.34 9.06
CA ILE A 46 -12.12 5.01 9.65
C ILE A 46 -13.43 4.47 9.09
N VAL A 47 -13.37 3.34 8.40
CA VAL A 47 -14.55 2.61 7.93
C VAL A 47 -14.92 1.55 8.94
N ASP A 48 -16.08 1.70 9.56
CA ASP A 48 -16.61 0.73 10.54
C ASP A 48 -17.35 -0.42 9.82
N TYR A 49 -17.95 -0.16 8.65
CA TYR A 49 -18.63 -1.15 7.81
C TYR A 49 -18.79 -0.65 6.34
N PRO A 50 -18.66 -1.51 5.31
CA PRO A 50 -18.24 -2.91 5.38
C PRO A 50 -16.74 -3.06 5.66
N LYS A 51 -16.35 -4.17 6.26
CA LYS A 51 -14.95 -4.56 6.45
C LYS A 51 -14.46 -5.40 5.27
N PRO A 52 -13.13 -5.55 5.10
CA PRO A 52 -12.59 -6.44 4.08
C PRO A 52 -13.18 -7.84 4.17
N ASN A 53 -13.66 -8.36 3.03
CA ASN A 53 -14.31 -9.67 2.88
C ASN A 53 -15.73 -9.80 3.45
N ASP A 54 -16.36 -8.71 3.92
CA ASP A 54 -17.77 -8.76 4.29
C ASP A 54 -18.65 -9.04 3.06
N ILE A 55 -19.66 -9.90 3.24
CA ILE A 55 -20.72 -10.08 2.25
C ILE A 55 -21.72 -8.94 2.43
N VAL A 56 -21.91 -8.15 1.39
CA VAL A 56 -22.86 -7.02 1.38
C VAL A 56 -24.07 -7.32 0.50
N THR A 57 -25.20 -6.68 0.80
CA THR A 57 -26.45 -6.81 0.03
C THR A 57 -27.02 -5.43 -0.28
N SER A 58 -27.96 -5.36 -1.22
CA SER A 58 -28.66 -4.12 -1.54
C SER A 58 -29.83 -3.91 -0.57
N PRO A 59 -30.00 -2.71 0.02
CA PRO A 59 -29.14 -1.54 -0.15
C PRO A 59 -27.82 -1.64 0.61
N LEU A 60 -26.71 -1.23 -0.03
CA LEU A 60 -25.39 -1.17 0.61
C LEU A 60 -25.35 -0.03 1.63
N ILE A 61 -25.06 -0.37 2.88
CA ILE A 61 -24.87 0.61 3.95
C ILE A 61 -23.36 0.78 4.17
N VAL A 62 -22.89 2.02 4.25
CA VAL A 62 -21.52 2.36 4.64
C VAL A 62 -21.55 3.13 5.95
N LYS A 63 -20.70 2.76 6.90
CA LYS A 63 -20.56 3.42 8.20
C LYS A 63 -19.09 3.71 8.46
N GLY A 64 -18.82 4.89 8.98
CA GLY A 64 -17.46 5.29 9.31
C GLY A 64 -17.42 6.67 9.94
N ARG A 65 -16.22 7.11 10.26
CA ARG A 65 -15.92 8.38 10.91
C ARG A 65 -14.65 8.97 10.31
N ALA A 66 -14.65 10.28 10.09
CA ALA A 66 -13.44 11.02 9.75
C ALA A 66 -12.94 11.77 10.99
N ARG A 67 -11.61 11.85 11.18
CA ARG A 67 -10.97 12.59 12.28
C ARG A 67 -10.37 13.90 11.75
N GLY A 68 -10.69 15.01 12.41
CA GLY A 68 -10.15 16.34 12.12
C GLY A 68 -10.95 17.11 11.07
N THR A 69 -10.42 18.26 10.64
CA THR A 69 -11.03 19.24 9.72
C THR A 69 -10.97 18.83 8.25
N TRP A 70 -11.25 17.56 7.95
CA TRP A 70 -11.07 16.96 6.62
C TRP A 70 -12.03 17.49 5.54
N PHE A 71 -12.96 18.38 5.89
CA PHE A 71 -14.05 18.77 5.01
C PHE A 71 -14.73 20.06 5.51
N PHE A 72 -15.15 20.88 4.54
CA PHE A 72 -16.01 22.04 4.71
C PHE A 72 -17.45 21.54 4.51
N GLU A 73 -18.37 21.85 5.43
CA GLU A 73 -19.83 21.62 5.38
C GLU A 73 -20.43 20.25 5.77
N GLY A 74 -19.72 19.12 5.76
CA GLY A 74 -20.39 17.84 6.04
C GLY A 74 -20.12 16.73 5.04
N ASP A 75 -19.82 17.11 3.80
CA ASP A 75 -19.98 16.24 2.65
C ASP A 75 -18.66 15.71 2.11
N PHE A 76 -18.68 14.45 1.68
CA PHE A 76 -17.52 13.75 1.12
C PHE A 76 -17.89 12.98 -0.14
N PRO A 77 -17.05 13.01 -1.18
CA PRO A 77 -17.22 12.15 -2.34
C PRO A 77 -16.97 10.68 -1.94
N VAL A 78 -17.79 9.78 -2.46
CA VAL A 78 -17.69 8.33 -2.29
C VAL A 78 -17.74 7.67 -3.65
N THR A 79 -16.72 6.89 -3.98
CA THR A 79 -16.67 6.06 -5.19
C THR A 79 -16.76 4.59 -4.79
N LEU A 80 -17.75 3.88 -5.32
CA LEU A 80 -17.92 2.44 -5.17
C LEU A 80 -17.45 1.74 -6.44
N TYR A 81 -16.36 0.98 -6.36
CA TYR A 81 -15.89 0.09 -7.43
C TYR A 81 -16.56 -1.29 -7.30
N TYR A 82 -16.99 -1.89 -8.42
CA TYR A 82 -17.64 -3.20 -8.42
C TYR A 82 -17.30 -4.03 -9.68
N GLY A 83 -17.49 -5.35 -9.60
CA GLY A 83 -17.24 -6.26 -10.73
C GLY A 83 -15.76 -6.54 -11.02
N VAL A 84 -15.48 -7.06 -12.22
CA VAL A 84 -14.12 -7.33 -12.73
C VAL A 84 -13.82 -6.29 -13.80
N GLY A 85 -13.25 -5.14 -13.41
CA GLY A 85 -12.96 -4.04 -14.33
C GLY A 85 -12.91 -2.68 -13.63
N GLU A 86 -13.16 -1.62 -14.40
CA GLU A 86 -13.21 -0.23 -13.93
C GLU A 86 -14.66 0.27 -13.74
N ASP A 87 -15.61 -0.62 -13.43
CA ASP A 87 -16.97 -0.19 -13.15
C ASP A 87 -17.03 0.49 -11.78
N PHE A 88 -17.56 1.71 -11.73
CA PHE A 88 -17.74 2.46 -10.50
C PHE A 88 -19.03 3.29 -10.48
N VAL A 89 -19.47 3.66 -9.28
CA VAL A 89 -20.53 4.65 -9.05
C VAL A 89 -19.99 5.71 -8.10
N ASP A 90 -20.21 6.98 -8.43
CA ASP A 90 -19.91 8.11 -7.57
C ASP A 90 -21.17 8.61 -6.86
N THR A 91 -21.00 9.00 -5.60
CA THR A 91 -22.03 9.63 -4.78
C THR A 91 -21.39 10.54 -3.73
N TYR A 92 -22.22 11.15 -2.88
CA TYR A 92 -21.77 11.95 -1.75
C TYR A 92 -22.32 11.37 -0.45
N ALA A 93 -21.47 11.34 0.58
CA ALA A 93 -21.86 11.01 1.94
C ALA A 93 -21.83 12.28 2.79
N THR A 94 -22.91 12.52 3.54
CA THR A 94 -23.04 13.64 4.46
C THR A 94 -22.84 13.18 5.90
N ALA A 95 -22.02 13.91 6.65
CA ALA A 95 -21.85 13.70 8.08
C ALA A 95 -23.18 13.90 8.81
N LYS A 96 -23.55 12.94 9.66
CA LYS A 96 -24.79 12.99 10.45
C LYS A 96 -24.67 13.84 11.72
N THR A 97 -23.45 14.19 12.11
CA THR A 97 -23.13 14.93 13.33
C THR A 97 -22.48 16.26 12.98
N GLU A 98 -22.53 17.21 13.91
CA GLU A 98 -21.85 18.51 13.79
C GLU A 98 -20.38 18.31 13.45
N TRP A 99 -20.01 18.72 12.23
CA TRP A 99 -18.68 18.51 11.63
C TRP A 99 -17.59 19.42 12.23
N MET A 100 -17.99 20.45 12.98
CA MET A 100 -17.10 21.41 13.63
C MET A 100 -16.67 21.02 15.04
N THR A 101 -17.16 19.89 15.57
CA THR A 101 -16.75 19.45 16.91
C THR A 101 -15.41 18.71 16.82
N GLU A 102 -14.32 19.46 17.00
CA GLU A 102 -13.03 18.85 17.32
C GLU A 102 -13.20 18.04 18.61
N ASP A 103 -12.96 16.73 18.51
CA ASP A 103 -12.73 15.85 19.65
C ASP A 103 -11.43 16.32 20.32
N SER A 104 -11.53 17.43 21.03
CA SER A 104 -10.47 18.03 21.81
C SER A 104 -10.35 17.12 23.02
N GLY A 105 -9.42 16.16 22.92
CA GLY A 105 -9.02 15.33 24.05
C GLY A 105 -8.50 16.23 25.17
N SER A 106 -9.40 16.69 26.04
CA SER A 106 -9.07 17.23 27.34
C SER A 106 -8.56 16.06 28.17
N SER A 107 -7.25 15.88 28.14
CA SER A 107 -6.55 15.14 29.18
C SER A 107 -6.58 16.02 30.42
N ASP A 108 -7.63 15.86 31.23
CA ASP A 108 -7.57 16.19 32.66
C ASP A 108 -6.64 15.20 33.37
#